data_AF-A0A519VDI9-F1
#
_entry.id   AF-A0A519VDI9-F1
#
_cell.length_a   1.000
_cell.length_b   1.000
_cell.length_c   1.000
_cell.angle_alpha   90.00
_cell.angle_beta   90.00
_cell.angle_gamma   90.00
#
_symmetry.space_group_name_H-M   'P 1'
#
loop_
_entity.id
_entity.type
_entity.pdbx_description
1 polymer ?
#
loop_
_entity_poly.entity_id
_entity_poly.type
_entity_poly.pdbx_seq_one_letter_code
_entity_poly.pdbx_strand_id
1 'polypeptide(L)'
;MKKIIYFIAAFGLLLTSCSKDDTLVQNTEYEKVAPGDPKYSYIKFLNLTPGSPTVNYYLDGTKFSAALSSLGVENAGYTYNGLFPDLGYAVTLPGSHALTAKIIPSATVDKNLEVLNTTINPAAGKYYTILTSGQYSATNKSIGPIIVLDDVRPATDTTKVFVRMVNLLNGGPAIDLVRGDVNTGPKLIPNVALGTASGWAEVANPGSGSAPIVKFWLNNATTGAALLTTVYQPSLTKGRAYTIYIRGVVGSTTFAPTISTYTTFY
;
A
#
# COMPACT_ATOMS: atom_id res chain seq x y z
N MET A 1 55.57 -29.19 -8.95
CA MET A 1 54.68 -29.18 -7.76
C MET A 1 54.42 -27.79 -7.19
N LYS A 2 55.41 -26.88 -7.09
CA LYS A 2 55.21 -25.50 -6.60
C LYS A 2 54.23 -24.63 -7.42
N LYS A 3 54.08 -24.89 -8.72
CA LYS A 3 53.18 -24.13 -9.62
C LYS A 3 51.69 -24.50 -9.47
N ILE A 4 51.38 -25.69 -8.94
CA ILE A 4 49.99 -26.14 -8.72
C ILE A 4 49.41 -25.52 -7.44
N ILE A 5 50.26 -25.22 -6.45
CA ILE A 5 49.84 -24.61 -5.18
C ILE A 5 49.34 -23.17 -5.40
N TYR A 6 49.97 -22.40 -6.30
CA TYR A 6 49.51 -21.05 -6.62
C TYR A 6 48.17 -21.02 -7.35
N PHE A 7 47.87 -22.05 -8.16
CA PHE A 7 46.58 -22.15 -8.87
C PHE A 7 45.42 -22.48 -7.91
N ILE A 8 45.67 -23.30 -6.88
CA ILE A 8 44.67 -23.64 -5.86
C ILE A 8 44.45 -22.45 -4.90
N ALA A 9 45.51 -21.70 -4.56
CA ALA A 9 45.38 -20.48 -3.75
C ALA A 9 44.61 -19.35 -4.47
N ALA A 10 44.76 -19.23 -5.80
CA ALA A 10 44.01 -18.27 -6.61
C ALA A 10 42.51 -18.65 -6.76
N PHE A 11 42.18 -19.94 -6.78
CA PHE A 11 40.79 -20.42 -6.83
C PHE A 11 40.07 -20.36 -5.47
N GLY A 12 40.79 -20.49 -4.36
CA GLY A 12 40.21 -20.38 -3.01
C GLY A 12 39.73 -18.96 -2.66
N LEU A 13 40.36 -17.93 -3.23
CA LEU A 13 39.98 -16.52 -3.03
C LEU A 13 38.81 -16.07 -3.92
N LEU A 14 38.38 -16.89 -4.89
CA LEU A 14 37.21 -16.60 -5.73
C LEU A 14 35.89 -17.14 -5.15
N LEU A 15 35.94 -17.87 -4.03
CA LEU A 15 34.76 -18.46 -3.37
C LEU A 15 34.32 -17.73 -2.09
N THR A 16 34.93 -16.59 -1.75
CA THR A 16 34.59 -15.80 -0.55
C THR A 16 33.83 -14.50 -0.82
N SER A 17 33.41 -14.22 -2.06
CA SER A 17 32.64 -13.01 -2.39
C SER A 17 31.12 -13.20 -2.42
N CYS A 18 30.62 -14.28 -1.83
CA CYS A 18 29.20 -14.34 -1.50
C CYS A 18 28.98 -13.48 -0.25
N SER A 19 28.80 -12.16 -0.43
CA SER A 19 28.12 -11.37 0.57
C SER A 19 26.78 -12.06 0.82
N LYS A 20 26.59 -12.58 2.03
CA LYS A 20 25.24 -12.81 2.52
C LYS A 20 24.64 -11.42 2.69
N ASP A 21 24.06 -10.91 1.60
CA ASP A 21 23.11 -9.82 1.70
C ASP A 21 21.92 -10.38 2.48
N ASP A 22 21.90 -10.06 3.77
CA ASP A 22 20.81 -10.34 4.70
C ASP A 22 19.58 -9.45 4.40
N THR A 23 19.41 -9.04 3.14
CA THR A 23 18.29 -8.24 2.68
C THR A 23 17.32 -9.13 1.92
N LEU A 24 16.49 -9.85 2.69
CA LEU A 24 15.28 -10.41 2.14
C LEU A 24 14.48 -9.29 1.45
N VAL A 25 14.30 -9.48 0.14
CA VAL A 25 13.27 -8.93 -0.75
C VAL A 25 13.38 -7.43 -1.03
N GLN A 26 14.26 -7.13 -1.98
CA GLN A 26 14.15 -5.97 -2.82
C GLN A 26 14.31 -6.36 -4.32
N ASN A 27 13.27 -6.99 -4.91
CA ASN A 27 13.29 -7.53 -6.28
C ASN A 27 12.24 -6.92 -7.23
N THR A 28 12.21 -5.60 -7.34
CA THR A 28 11.65 -4.91 -8.52
C THR A 28 12.72 -4.01 -9.14
N GLU A 29 12.58 -3.62 -10.41
CA GLU A 29 13.54 -2.75 -11.12
C GLU A 29 13.76 -1.39 -10.42
N TYR A 30 12.89 -1.02 -9.48
CA TYR A 30 12.97 0.14 -8.59
C TYR A 30 13.95 0.01 -7.43
N GLU A 31 14.50 -1.18 -7.19
CA GLU A 31 15.31 -1.46 -6.01
C GLU A 31 16.81 -1.40 -6.30
N LYS A 32 17.17 -0.72 -7.39
CA LYS A 32 18.53 -0.18 -7.59
C LYS A 32 18.79 1.05 -6.73
N VAL A 33 17.77 1.60 -6.07
CA VAL A 33 17.88 2.75 -5.17
C VAL A 33 17.89 2.24 -3.73
N ALA A 34 18.89 2.67 -2.95
CA ALA A 34 18.96 2.32 -1.54
C ALA A 34 17.69 2.76 -0.80
N PRO A 35 17.13 1.94 0.11
CA PRO A 35 15.97 2.34 0.91
C PRO A 35 16.21 3.66 1.65
N GLY A 36 15.28 4.59 1.53
CA GLY A 36 15.34 5.89 2.20
C GLY A 36 16.41 6.84 1.65
N ASP A 37 16.89 6.64 0.41
CA ASP A 37 17.85 7.55 -0.23
C ASP A 37 17.27 8.98 -0.26
N PRO A 38 17.95 9.97 0.37
CA PRO A 38 17.47 11.34 0.45
C PRO A 38 17.39 12.05 -0.91
N LYS A 39 17.97 11.47 -1.97
CA LYS A 39 17.82 11.98 -3.34
C LYS A 39 16.39 11.82 -3.87
N TYR A 40 15.61 10.89 -3.33
CA TYR A 40 14.30 10.53 -3.86
C TYR A 40 13.19 10.66 -2.80
N SER A 41 11.97 10.64 -3.30
CA SER A 41 10.77 10.33 -2.53
C SER A 41 10.08 9.12 -3.15
N TYR A 42 9.40 8.33 -2.32
CA TYR A 42 8.82 7.06 -2.72
C TYR A 42 7.30 7.14 -2.63
N ILE A 43 6.59 6.88 -3.73
CA ILE A 43 5.15 7.10 -3.85
C ILE A 43 4.44 5.84 -4.32
N LYS A 44 3.30 5.59 -3.69
CA LYS A 44 2.30 4.59 -4.04
C LYS A 44 0.95 5.27 -4.18
N PHE A 45 0.12 4.83 -5.11
CA PHE A 45 -1.25 5.28 -5.31
C PHE A 45 -2.23 4.13 -5.11
N LEU A 46 -3.38 4.40 -4.51
CA LEU A 46 -4.46 3.44 -4.40
C LEU A 46 -5.78 4.15 -4.68
N ASN A 47 -6.45 3.75 -5.76
CA ASN A 47 -7.70 4.38 -6.19
C ASN A 47 -8.89 3.82 -5.38
N LEU A 48 -9.40 4.56 -4.39
CA LEU A 48 -10.42 4.06 -3.44
C LEU A 48 -11.71 4.87 -3.43
N THR A 49 -11.92 5.72 -4.42
CA THR A 49 -13.16 6.48 -4.54
C THR A 49 -14.25 5.61 -5.17
N PRO A 50 -15.36 5.29 -4.49
CA PRO A 50 -16.46 4.54 -5.07
C PRO A 50 -16.99 5.22 -6.33
N GLY A 51 -17.13 4.41 -7.40
CA GLY A 51 -17.54 4.87 -8.72
C GLY A 51 -16.45 5.54 -9.55
N SER A 52 -15.20 5.60 -9.06
CA SER A 52 -14.10 6.16 -9.84
C SER A 52 -13.89 5.39 -11.15
N PRO A 53 -13.65 6.06 -12.28
CA PRO A 53 -13.22 5.41 -13.51
C PRO A 53 -11.82 4.79 -13.34
N THR A 54 -11.42 3.98 -14.32
CA THR A 54 -10.02 3.58 -14.45
C THR A 54 -9.19 4.80 -14.82
N VAL A 55 -8.12 5.07 -14.06
CA VAL A 55 -7.27 6.25 -14.25
C VAL A 55 -5.79 5.92 -14.36
N ASN A 56 -5.05 6.79 -15.03
CA ASN A 56 -3.60 6.88 -14.92
C ASN A 56 -3.23 8.12 -14.11
N TYR A 57 -2.20 7.99 -13.27
CA TYR A 57 -1.65 9.08 -12.49
C TYR A 57 -0.44 9.68 -13.21
N TYR A 58 -0.32 11.00 -13.11
CA TYR A 58 0.73 11.80 -13.72
C TYR A 58 1.33 12.71 -12.67
N LEU A 59 2.65 12.88 -12.72
CA LEU A 59 3.38 13.90 -11.96
C LEU A 59 3.97 14.89 -12.97
N ASP A 60 3.71 16.18 -12.76
CA ASP A 60 4.20 17.28 -13.60
C ASP A 60 3.90 17.07 -15.10
N GLY A 61 2.70 16.56 -15.38
CA GLY A 61 2.22 16.26 -16.73
C GLY A 61 2.78 14.99 -17.36
N THR A 62 3.75 14.32 -16.72
CA THR A 62 4.34 13.06 -17.20
C THR A 62 3.62 11.87 -16.59
N LYS A 63 3.29 10.86 -17.41
CA LYS A 63 2.61 9.65 -16.93
C LYS A 63 3.49 8.92 -15.93
N PHE A 64 3.05 8.86 -14.69
CA PHE A 64 3.79 8.25 -13.59
C PHE A 64 3.40 6.78 -13.43
N SER A 65 2.10 6.47 -13.55
CA SER A 65 1.55 5.13 -13.32
C SER A 65 1.62 4.18 -14.53
N ALA A 66 2.68 4.23 -15.33
CA ALA A 66 2.85 3.39 -16.52
C ALA A 66 4.28 2.95 -16.79
N ALA A 67 5.24 3.69 -16.27
CA ALA A 67 6.59 3.18 -16.16
C ALA A 67 6.50 2.03 -15.16
N LEU A 68 6.56 0.77 -15.60
CA LEU A 68 6.83 -0.41 -14.75
C LEU A 68 5.59 -1.18 -14.28
N SER A 69 5.23 -2.12 -15.14
CA SER A 69 4.50 -3.32 -14.80
C SER A 69 5.48 -4.40 -14.35
N SER A 70 5.19 -5.06 -13.22
CA SER A 70 5.94 -6.26 -12.78
C SER A 70 5.80 -7.43 -13.75
N LEU A 71 4.86 -7.35 -14.71
CA LEU A 71 4.57 -8.37 -15.72
C LEU A 71 5.03 -7.97 -17.14
N GLY A 72 5.72 -6.84 -17.31
CA GLY A 72 6.17 -6.36 -18.63
C GLY A 72 5.05 -5.88 -19.57
N VAL A 73 3.81 -5.78 -19.07
CA VAL A 73 2.65 -5.25 -19.80
C VAL A 73 2.24 -3.94 -19.15
N GLU A 74 2.43 -2.80 -19.82
CA GLU A 74 2.00 -1.49 -19.33
C GLU A 74 0.57 -1.58 -18.77
N ASN A 75 0.40 -1.22 -17.50
CA ASN A 75 -0.92 -1.28 -16.90
C ASN A 75 -1.82 -0.27 -17.62
N ALA A 76 -2.96 -0.75 -18.15
CA ALA A 76 -3.91 0.08 -18.88
C ALA A 76 -4.48 1.21 -18.01
N GLY A 77 -4.43 1.05 -16.68
CA GLY A 77 -4.73 2.05 -15.66
C GLY A 77 -5.29 1.40 -14.39
N TYR A 78 -5.50 2.19 -13.36
CA TYR A 78 -5.90 1.73 -12.02
C TYR A 78 -7.39 1.92 -11.81
N THR A 79 -8.12 0.81 -11.80
CA THR A 79 -9.55 0.73 -11.50
C THR A 79 -9.83 1.08 -10.03
N TYR A 80 -11.10 1.15 -9.64
CA TYR A 80 -11.47 1.16 -8.22
C TYR A 80 -10.83 -0.06 -7.51
N ASN A 81 -10.12 0.22 -6.42
CA ASN A 81 -9.23 -0.68 -5.69
C ASN A 81 -7.91 -1.07 -6.39
N GLY A 82 -7.51 -0.34 -7.43
CA GLY A 82 -6.22 -0.53 -8.11
C GLY A 82 -5.07 0.14 -7.36
N LEU A 83 -3.99 -0.61 -7.13
CA LEU A 83 -2.77 -0.20 -6.43
C LEU A 83 -1.62 0.01 -7.42
N PHE A 84 -0.92 1.15 -7.38
CA PHE A 84 0.31 1.39 -8.13
C PHE A 84 1.45 1.81 -7.21
N PRO A 85 2.67 1.30 -7.40
CA PRO A 85 2.95 0.04 -8.09
C PRO A 85 2.36 -1.14 -7.28
N ASP A 86 2.16 -2.28 -7.95
CA ASP A 86 1.65 -3.50 -7.32
C ASP A 86 2.56 -3.96 -6.16
N LEU A 87 3.87 -3.72 -6.29
CA LEU A 87 4.91 -4.04 -5.33
C LEU A 87 5.83 -2.82 -5.15
N GLY A 88 6.33 -2.59 -3.93
CA GLY A 88 7.27 -1.49 -3.65
C GLY A 88 6.63 -0.10 -3.75
N TYR A 89 7.44 0.88 -4.17
CA TYR A 89 7.06 2.28 -4.40
C TYR A 89 7.75 2.77 -5.68
N ALA A 90 7.06 3.62 -6.44
CA ALA A 90 7.68 4.36 -7.53
C ALA A 90 8.42 5.57 -6.98
N VAL A 91 9.49 6.01 -7.64
CA VAL A 91 10.35 7.10 -7.16
C VAL A 91 10.11 8.39 -7.93
N THR A 92 10.18 9.51 -7.22
CA THR A 92 10.24 10.87 -7.79
C THR A 92 11.30 11.68 -7.04
N LEU A 93 11.62 12.88 -7.53
CA LEU A 93 12.39 13.84 -6.75
C LEU A 93 11.56 14.37 -5.56
N PRO A 94 12.18 14.81 -4.46
CA PRO A 94 11.49 15.54 -3.41
C PRO A 94 11.06 16.94 -3.85
N GLY A 95 10.02 17.49 -3.23
CA GLY A 95 9.55 18.85 -3.47
C GLY A 95 8.09 18.91 -3.93
N SER A 96 7.67 20.08 -4.42
CA SER A 96 6.31 20.32 -4.89
C SER A 96 6.10 19.72 -6.28
N HIS A 97 5.11 18.83 -6.42
CA HIS A 97 4.73 18.21 -7.69
C HIS A 97 3.24 18.38 -7.97
N ALA A 98 2.90 18.63 -9.23
CA ALA A 98 1.52 18.59 -9.70
C ALA A 98 1.10 17.14 -9.92
N LEU A 99 0.22 16.62 -9.05
CA LEU A 99 -0.40 15.32 -9.18
C LEU A 99 -1.72 15.45 -9.92
N THR A 100 -1.82 14.78 -11.06
CA THR A 100 -3.08 14.67 -11.81
C THR A 100 -3.45 13.22 -12.04
N ALA A 101 -4.75 12.95 -12.23
CA ALA A 101 -5.24 11.66 -12.69
C ALA A 101 -6.15 11.86 -13.90
N LYS A 102 -5.97 11.03 -14.93
CA LYS A 102 -6.77 11.09 -16.16
C LYS A 102 -7.43 9.75 -16.45
N ILE A 103 -8.66 9.80 -16.92
CA ILE A 103 -9.36 8.61 -17.42
C ILE A 103 -8.56 8.01 -18.58
N ILE A 104 -8.43 6.69 -18.58
CA ILE A 104 -7.60 5.97 -19.54
C ILE A 104 -7.98 6.29 -21.00
N PRO A 105 -7.02 6.33 -21.94
CA PRO A 105 -7.30 6.66 -23.34
C PRO A 105 -8.26 5.67 -24.04
N SER A 106 -8.32 4.42 -23.56
CA SER A 106 -9.17 3.36 -24.10
C SER A 106 -10.61 3.38 -23.56
N ALA A 107 -10.95 4.32 -22.68
CA ALA A 107 -12.32 4.47 -22.18
C ALA A 107 -13.26 4.94 -23.31
N THR A 108 -14.51 4.48 -23.26
CA THR A 108 -15.56 4.86 -24.23
C THR A 108 -16.12 6.25 -23.98
N VAL A 109 -16.16 6.70 -22.71
CA VAL A 109 -16.69 7.98 -22.25
C VAL A 109 -15.60 8.74 -21.52
N ASP A 110 -15.57 10.07 -21.70
CA ASP A 110 -14.64 10.99 -21.00
C ASP A 110 -13.16 10.61 -21.15
N LYS A 111 -12.77 10.00 -22.29
CA LYS A 111 -11.38 9.57 -22.54
C LYS A 111 -10.40 10.72 -22.34
N ASN A 112 -9.29 10.46 -21.64
CA ASN A 112 -8.26 11.43 -21.27
C ASN A 112 -8.73 12.61 -20.41
N LEU A 113 -9.98 12.62 -19.92
CA LEU A 113 -10.46 13.66 -19.03
C LEU A 113 -9.68 13.62 -17.72
N GLU A 114 -9.20 14.79 -17.30
CA GLU A 114 -8.59 14.97 -15.98
C GLU A 114 -9.69 14.95 -14.91
N VAL A 115 -9.51 14.08 -13.93
CA VAL A 115 -10.47 13.84 -12.83
C VAL A 115 -9.87 14.05 -11.45
N LEU A 116 -8.59 14.41 -11.40
CA LEU A 116 -7.87 14.84 -10.20
C LEU A 116 -6.83 15.86 -10.62
N ASN A 117 -6.71 16.94 -9.85
CA ASN A 117 -5.65 17.92 -9.97
C ASN A 117 -5.36 18.48 -8.57
N THR A 118 -4.17 18.20 -8.06
CA THR A 118 -3.72 18.63 -6.73
C THR A 118 -2.21 18.76 -6.70
N THR A 119 -1.70 19.44 -5.68
CA THR A 119 -0.26 19.49 -5.40
C THR A 119 0.07 18.52 -4.27
N ILE A 120 1.19 17.80 -4.41
CA ILE A 120 1.79 17.00 -3.32
C ILE A 120 3.20 17.51 -3.03
N ASN A 121 3.66 17.34 -1.80
CA ASN A 121 4.97 17.82 -1.34
C ASN A 121 5.75 16.70 -0.63
N PRO A 122 6.08 15.60 -1.32
CA PRO A 122 6.84 14.51 -0.72
C PRO A 122 8.24 14.97 -0.30
N ALA A 123 8.68 14.52 0.88
CA ALA A 123 9.97 14.85 1.44
C ALA A 123 11.05 13.79 1.11
N ALA A 124 12.31 14.24 1.10
CA ALA A 124 13.49 13.41 0.86
C ALA A 124 13.54 12.18 1.77
N GLY A 125 13.78 11.00 1.16
CA GLY A 125 13.93 9.72 1.84
C GLY A 125 12.63 9.17 2.45
N LYS A 126 11.46 9.78 2.17
CA LYS A 126 10.18 9.40 2.76
C LYS A 126 9.31 8.60 1.78
N TYR A 127 8.47 7.75 2.37
CA TYR A 127 7.56 6.87 1.66
C TYR A 127 6.12 7.36 1.87
N TYR A 128 5.34 7.36 0.81
CA TYR A 128 3.97 7.84 0.85
C TYR A 128 3.03 6.90 0.11
N THR A 129 1.88 6.62 0.71
CA THR A 129 0.73 6.07 0.00
C THR A 129 -0.32 7.16 -0.15
N ILE A 130 -0.69 7.47 -1.39
CA ILE A 130 -1.72 8.44 -1.75
C ILE A 130 -3.00 7.68 -2.10
N LEU A 131 -4.07 7.98 -1.37
CA LEU A 131 -5.38 7.33 -1.50
C LEU A 131 -6.37 8.34 -2.08
N THR A 132 -7.14 7.96 -3.10
CA THR A 132 -8.34 8.75 -3.47
C THR A 132 -9.47 8.40 -2.50
N SER A 133 -10.34 9.35 -2.17
CA SER A 133 -11.37 9.17 -1.15
C SER A 133 -12.65 9.96 -1.46
N GLY A 134 -13.68 9.81 -0.62
CA GLY A 134 -15.00 10.39 -0.90
C GLY A 134 -15.71 9.57 -1.96
N GLN A 135 -16.54 10.19 -2.80
CA GLN A 135 -17.34 9.52 -3.84
C GLN A 135 -17.18 10.21 -5.19
N TYR A 136 -17.14 9.44 -6.28
CA TYR A 136 -16.97 9.99 -7.61
C TYR A 136 -18.16 10.88 -7.98
N SER A 137 -17.87 12.11 -8.42
CA SER A 137 -18.87 13.05 -8.92
C SER A 137 -18.91 13.00 -10.44
N ALA A 138 -19.99 12.46 -11.01
CA ALA A 138 -20.20 12.45 -12.46
C ALA A 138 -20.48 13.86 -13.03
N THR A 139 -20.92 14.81 -12.20
CA THR A 139 -21.16 16.21 -12.56
C THR A 139 -19.86 17.00 -12.61
N ASN A 140 -19.07 16.93 -11.53
CA ASN A 140 -17.81 17.66 -11.42
C ASN A 140 -16.62 16.91 -12.03
N LYS A 141 -16.86 15.67 -12.49
CA LYS A 141 -15.85 14.77 -13.06
C LYS A 141 -14.63 14.64 -12.15
N SER A 142 -14.86 14.31 -10.88
CA SER A 142 -13.80 14.28 -9.87
C SER A 142 -13.82 12.99 -9.07
N ILE A 143 -12.63 12.40 -8.88
CA ILE A 143 -12.41 11.24 -7.99
C ILE A 143 -12.18 11.66 -6.54
N GLY A 144 -12.67 12.84 -6.13
CA GLY A 144 -12.68 13.27 -4.74
C GLY A 144 -11.31 13.70 -4.19
N PRO A 145 -11.26 14.05 -2.89
CA PRO A 145 -10.02 14.46 -2.25
C PRO A 145 -9.04 13.30 -2.10
N ILE A 146 -7.75 13.63 -2.02
CA ILE A 146 -6.71 12.67 -1.68
C ILE A 146 -6.41 12.66 -0.19
N ILE A 147 -5.97 11.51 0.31
CA ILE A 147 -5.34 11.34 1.61
C ILE A 147 -3.90 10.89 1.35
N VAL A 148 -2.94 11.56 1.98
CA VAL A 148 -1.52 11.21 1.88
C VAL A 148 -1.09 10.59 3.20
N LEU A 149 -0.70 9.32 3.16
CA LEU A 149 -0.16 8.60 4.31
C LEU A 149 1.36 8.68 4.29
N ASP A 150 1.98 9.08 5.40
CA ASP A 150 3.43 8.91 5.62
C ASP A 150 3.68 7.46 6.07
N ASP A 151 4.40 6.72 5.24
CA ASP A 151 4.69 5.31 5.44
C ASP A 151 6.02 5.18 6.18
N VAL A 152 5.95 5.20 7.50
CA VAL A 152 7.13 4.96 8.34
C VAL A 152 7.33 3.45 8.51
N ARG A 153 8.50 2.93 8.16
CA ARG A 153 8.81 1.51 8.34
C ARG A 153 8.90 1.16 9.83
N PRO A 154 8.15 0.16 10.34
CA PRO A 154 8.36 -0.39 11.67
C PRO A 154 9.77 -0.99 11.84
N ALA A 155 10.26 -1.09 13.07
CA ALA A 155 11.51 -1.80 13.33
C ALA A 155 11.40 -3.27 12.89
N THR A 156 12.43 -3.77 12.20
CA THR A 156 12.42 -5.14 11.67
C THR A 156 12.31 -6.17 12.78
N ASP A 157 11.30 -7.03 12.71
CA ASP A 157 11.12 -8.18 13.59
C ASP A 157 10.45 -9.32 12.83
N THR A 158 11.22 -10.38 12.54
CA THR A 158 10.77 -11.53 11.73
C THR A 158 9.85 -12.49 12.47
N THR A 159 9.56 -12.24 13.75
CA THR A 159 8.62 -13.04 14.55
C THR A 159 7.21 -12.45 14.54
N LYS A 160 7.08 -11.16 14.20
CA LYS A 160 5.85 -10.37 14.29
C LYS A 160 5.26 -10.06 12.91
N VAL A 161 4.03 -9.55 12.92
CA VAL A 161 3.44 -8.85 11.78
C VAL A 161 3.06 -7.44 12.24
N PHE A 162 3.28 -6.44 11.41
CA PHE A 162 2.90 -5.06 11.70
C PHE A 162 1.67 -4.68 10.87
N VAL A 163 0.66 -4.11 11.51
CA VAL A 163 -0.56 -3.67 10.82
C VAL A 163 -0.90 -2.24 11.19
N ARG A 164 -1.44 -1.49 10.24
CA ARG A 164 -2.17 -0.24 10.51
C ARG A 164 -3.52 -0.31 9.83
N MET A 165 -4.45 0.51 10.29
CA MET A 165 -5.81 0.58 9.75
C MET A 165 -6.07 1.95 9.14
N VAL A 166 -6.73 1.97 7.98
CA VAL A 166 -7.22 3.19 7.33
C VAL A 166 -8.73 3.09 7.15
N ASN A 167 -9.46 4.09 7.62
CA ASN A 167 -10.92 4.12 7.49
C ASN A 167 -11.33 5.03 6.33
N LEU A 168 -11.84 4.43 5.24
CA LEU A 168 -12.38 5.14 4.08
C LEU A 168 -13.84 4.75 3.81
N LEU A 169 -14.55 4.28 4.84
CA LEU A 169 -15.94 3.89 4.71
C LEU A 169 -16.84 5.14 4.71
N ASN A 170 -17.29 5.55 3.53
CA ASN A 170 -18.13 6.74 3.39
C ASN A 170 -19.46 6.57 4.15
N GLY A 171 -19.78 7.56 4.98
CA GLY A 171 -20.95 7.51 5.88
C GLY A 171 -20.80 6.52 7.03
N GLY A 172 -19.61 5.93 7.23
CA GLY A 172 -19.30 4.99 8.29
C GLY A 172 -18.89 5.66 9.61
N PRO A 173 -18.93 4.90 10.72
CA PRO A 173 -18.46 5.37 12.01
C PRO A 173 -16.92 5.36 12.08
N ALA A 174 -16.38 5.85 13.19
CA ALA A 174 -15.02 5.49 13.60
C ALA A 174 -14.92 3.98 13.86
N ILE A 175 -13.73 3.40 13.64
CA ILE A 175 -13.55 1.94 13.60
C ILE A 175 -12.54 1.47 14.63
N ASP A 176 -12.89 0.40 15.34
CA ASP A 176 -11.92 -0.41 16.06
C ASP A 176 -11.52 -1.62 15.20
N LEU A 177 -10.21 -1.83 15.03
CA LEU A 177 -9.68 -3.11 14.57
C LEU A 177 -9.52 -4.03 15.77
N VAL A 178 -10.36 -5.05 15.86
CA VAL A 178 -10.30 -6.08 16.90
C VAL A 178 -9.61 -7.30 16.34
N ARG A 179 -8.70 -7.90 17.11
CA ARG A 179 -8.00 -9.12 16.71
C ARG A 179 -8.61 -10.32 17.42
N GLY A 180 -8.89 -11.39 16.69
CA GLY A 180 -9.32 -12.68 17.24
C GLY A 180 -10.51 -13.30 16.52
N ASP A 181 -11.02 -14.40 17.08
CA ASP A 181 -12.15 -15.16 16.52
C ASP A 181 -13.50 -14.46 16.73
N VAL A 182 -13.61 -13.62 17.76
CA VAL A 182 -14.86 -12.91 18.12
C VAL A 182 -14.68 -11.41 18.06
N ASN A 183 -15.73 -10.69 17.69
CA ASN A 183 -15.72 -9.23 17.58
C ASN A 183 -15.64 -8.53 18.95
N THR A 184 -15.91 -9.21 20.05
CA THR A 184 -15.74 -8.69 21.41
C THR A 184 -14.33 -8.88 21.98
N GLY A 185 -13.38 -9.34 21.16
CA GLY A 185 -11.98 -9.50 21.55
C GLY A 185 -11.27 -8.17 21.86
N PRO A 186 -9.99 -8.23 22.26
CA PRO A 186 -9.20 -7.03 22.51
C PRO A 186 -9.03 -6.19 21.24
N LYS A 187 -9.24 -4.88 21.39
CA LYS A 187 -8.98 -3.90 20.33
C LYS A 187 -7.49 -3.81 20.09
N LEU A 188 -7.04 -4.14 18.88
CA LEU A 188 -5.65 -3.98 18.47
C LEU A 188 -5.37 -2.52 18.09
N ILE A 189 -6.29 -1.89 17.35
CA ILE A 189 -6.21 -0.49 16.95
C ILE A 189 -7.58 0.15 17.24
N PRO A 190 -7.70 1.01 18.26
CA PRO A 190 -8.97 1.64 18.58
C PRO A 190 -9.21 2.94 17.80
N ASN A 191 -10.49 3.27 17.59
CA ASN A 191 -11.00 4.59 17.25
C ASN A 191 -10.37 5.27 16.00
N VAL A 192 -10.28 4.55 14.89
CA VAL A 192 -9.83 5.10 13.60
C VAL A 192 -10.95 5.91 12.94
N ALA A 193 -10.84 7.23 13.00
CA ALA A 193 -11.81 8.15 12.39
C ALA A 193 -11.85 8.04 10.86
N LEU A 194 -12.98 8.43 10.25
CA LEU A 194 -13.11 8.47 8.79
C LEU A 194 -12.06 9.39 8.17
N GLY A 195 -11.43 8.93 7.09
CA GLY A 195 -10.40 9.66 6.35
C GLY A 195 -9.03 9.66 7.01
N THR A 196 -8.82 8.85 8.06
CA THR A 196 -7.53 8.79 8.77
C THR A 196 -6.93 7.39 8.78
N ALA A 197 -5.63 7.34 9.07
CA ALA A 197 -4.89 6.12 9.33
C ALA A 197 -4.44 6.09 10.79
N SER A 198 -4.37 4.90 11.37
CA SER A 198 -3.73 4.67 12.66
C SER A 198 -2.20 4.67 12.53
N GLY A 199 -1.52 4.69 13.69
CA GLY A 199 -0.14 4.21 13.78
C GLY A 199 -0.04 2.70 13.55
N TRP A 200 1.19 2.19 13.54
CA TRP A 200 1.47 0.76 13.45
C TRP A 200 1.21 0.05 14.78
N ALA A 201 0.54 -1.08 14.70
CA ALA A 201 0.34 -2.01 15.81
C ALA A 201 1.03 -3.35 15.52
N GLU A 202 1.61 -3.93 16.55
CA GLU A 202 2.28 -5.23 16.46
C GLU A 202 1.30 -6.37 16.70
N VAL A 203 1.34 -7.37 15.83
CA VAL A 203 0.75 -8.68 16.04
C VAL A 203 1.88 -9.60 16.51
N ALA A 204 2.14 -9.60 17.83
CA ALA A 204 3.31 -10.28 18.41
C ALA A 204 3.31 -11.81 18.23
N ASN A 205 2.13 -12.43 18.25
CA ASN A 205 1.98 -13.88 18.12
C ASN A 205 1.05 -14.22 16.94
N PRO A 206 1.44 -13.95 15.69
CA PRO A 206 0.52 -13.98 14.55
C PRO A 206 0.05 -15.41 14.21
N GLY A 207 0.78 -16.44 14.65
CA GLY A 207 0.45 -17.86 14.46
C GLY A 207 1.67 -18.69 14.04
N SER A 208 1.46 -19.98 13.80
CA SER A 208 2.47 -20.91 13.29
C SER A 208 2.78 -20.69 11.80
N GLY A 209 4.01 -21.01 11.37
CA GLY A 209 4.47 -20.85 9.99
C GLY A 209 4.96 -19.44 9.65
N SER A 210 5.36 -19.23 8.40
CA SER A 210 5.89 -17.95 7.88
C SER A 210 4.81 -16.95 7.49
N ALA A 211 3.63 -17.43 7.07
CA ALA A 211 2.49 -16.61 6.67
C ALA A 211 1.17 -17.08 7.34
N PRO A 212 1.06 -16.99 8.68
CA PRO A 212 -0.15 -17.41 9.39
C PRO A 212 -1.38 -16.62 8.96
N ILE A 213 -2.56 -17.24 9.13
CA ILE A 213 -3.85 -16.55 9.00
C ILE A 213 -4.08 -15.73 10.27
N VAL A 214 -4.25 -14.42 10.12
CA VAL A 214 -4.56 -13.50 11.22
C VAL A 214 -6.00 -13.03 11.08
N LYS A 215 -6.79 -13.16 12.15
CA LYS A 215 -8.22 -12.82 12.14
C LYS A 215 -8.47 -11.43 12.72
N PHE A 216 -9.26 -10.64 12.00
CA PHE A 216 -9.64 -9.28 12.35
C PHE A 216 -11.15 -9.07 12.21
N TRP A 217 -11.68 -8.31 13.15
CA TRP A 217 -13.02 -7.73 13.11
C TRP A 217 -12.91 -6.21 13.03
N LEU A 218 -13.81 -5.61 12.26
CA LEU A 218 -13.95 -4.15 12.20
C LEU A 218 -15.24 -3.81 12.91
N ASN A 219 -15.13 -3.08 14.01
CA ASN A 219 -16.28 -2.71 14.81
C ASN A 219 -16.53 -1.22 14.75
N ASN A 220 -17.80 -0.83 14.87
CA ASN A 220 -18.18 0.53 15.20
C ASN A 220 -17.57 0.89 16.56
N ALA A 221 -16.70 1.90 16.60
CA ALA A 221 -15.97 2.27 17.82
C ALA A 221 -16.88 2.78 18.95
N THR A 222 -18.09 3.25 18.61
CA THR A 222 -19.09 3.74 19.58
C THR A 222 -19.96 2.60 20.13
N THR A 223 -20.47 1.73 19.27
CA THR A 223 -21.46 0.71 19.69
C THR A 223 -20.85 -0.67 19.94
N GLY A 224 -19.62 -0.92 19.48
CA GLY A 224 -18.96 -2.23 19.53
C GLY A 224 -19.52 -3.25 18.52
N ALA A 225 -20.55 -2.90 17.74
CA ALA A 225 -21.12 -3.78 16.74
C ALA A 225 -20.15 -4.02 15.57
N ALA A 226 -20.08 -5.25 15.07
CA ALA A 226 -19.30 -5.56 13.87
C ALA A 226 -19.89 -4.86 12.64
N LEU A 227 -19.02 -4.28 11.81
CA LEU A 227 -19.38 -3.62 10.55
C LEU A 227 -19.49 -4.58 9.37
N LEU A 228 -18.90 -5.78 9.52
CA LEU A 228 -18.91 -6.84 8.52
C LEU A 228 -19.55 -8.09 9.14
N THR A 229 -20.23 -8.89 8.32
CA THR A 229 -20.90 -10.13 8.75
C THR A 229 -19.94 -11.29 8.95
N THR A 230 -18.73 -11.20 8.38
CA THR A 230 -17.70 -12.23 8.44
C THR A 230 -16.40 -11.67 8.98
N VAL A 231 -15.64 -12.54 9.67
CA VAL A 231 -14.29 -12.23 10.12
C VAL A 231 -13.35 -12.05 8.92
N TYR A 232 -12.53 -11.00 8.94
CA TYR A 232 -11.49 -10.81 7.94
C TYR A 232 -10.26 -11.62 8.31
N GLN A 233 -9.78 -12.48 7.41
CA GLN A 233 -8.76 -13.49 7.74
C GLN A 233 -7.64 -13.58 6.70
N PRO A 234 -6.84 -12.51 6.52
CA PRO A 234 -5.70 -12.53 5.61
C PRO A 234 -4.59 -13.47 6.10
N SER A 235 -3.86 -14.07 5.16
CA SER A 235 -2.55 -14.68 5.42
C SER A 235 -1.49 -13.59 5.37
N LEU A 236 -0.78 -13.37 6.50
CA LEU A 236 0.19 -12.29 6.64
C LEU A 236 1.57 -12.86 6.94
N THR A 237 2.55 -12.52 6.10
CA THR A 237 3.94 -12.94 6.25
C THR A 237 4.59 -12.22 7.42
N LYS A 238 5.24 -12.98 8.31
CA LYS A 238 6.02 -12.41 9.42
C LYS A 238 7.18 -11.55 8.90
N GLY A 239 7.54 -10.52 9.65
CA GLY A 239 8.54 -9.51 9.24
C GLY A 239 7.98 -8.37 8.39
N ARG A 240 6.73 -8.45 7.93
CA ARG A 240 6.14 -7.46 7.02
C ARG A 240 5.18 -6.50 7.69
N ALA A 241 5.02 -5.34 7.05
CA ALA A 241 4.07 -4.30 7.45
C ALA A 241 2.92 -4.19 6.44
N TYR A 242 1.69 -4.21 6.93
CA TYR A 242 0.47 -4.23 6.13
C TYR A 242 -0.46 -3.08 6.45
N THR A 243 -0.96 -2.41 5.42
CA THR A 243 -2.05 -1.46 5.57
C THR A 243 -3.36 -2.19 5.32
N ILE A 244 -4.15 -2.31 6.37
CA ILE A 244 -5.54 -2.77 6.31
C ILE A 244 -6.40 -1.54 6.10
N TYR A 245 -7.40 -1.63 5.23
CA TYR A 245 -8.31 -0.52 5.00
C TYR A 245 -9.71 -1.04 4.69
N ILE A 246 -10.70 -0.23 5.08
CA ILE A 246 -12.09 -0.43 4.66
C ILE A 246 -12.47 0.69 3.71
N ARG A 247 -13.22 0.34 2.66
CA ARG A 247 -13.74 1.26 1.64
C ARG A 247 -15.21 0.97 1.36
N GLY A 248 -15.81 1.80 0.52
CA GLY A 248 -17.20 1.67 0.09
C GLY A 248 -18.10 2.70 0.75
N VAL A 249 -19.41 2.50 0.62
CA VAL A 249 -20.44 3.41 1.13
C VAL A 249 -21.42 2.62 1.98
N VAL A 250 -21.70 3.11 3.19
CA VAL A 250 -22.71 2.49 4.07
C VAL A 250 -24.06 2.43 3.37
N GLY A 251 -24.69 1.24 3.38
CA GLY A 251 -25.98 1.01 2.74
C GLY A 251 -25.95 0.85 1.22
N SER A 252 -24.79 0.98 0.57
CA SER A 252 -24.68 0.73 -0.88
C SER A 252 -24.56 -0.76 -1.19
N THR A 253 -25.27 -1.23 -2.21
CA THR A 253 -25.10 -2.58 -2.76
C THR A 253 -24.07 -2.63 -3.89
N THR A 254 -23.88 -1.52 -4.62
CA THR A 254 -22.89 -1.42 -5.70
C THR A 254 -21.46 -1.23 -5.17
N PHE A 255 -21.32 -0.42 -4.12
CA PHE A 255 -20.04 -0.14 -3.47
C PHE A 255 -20.11 -0.49 -1.99
N ALA A 256 -20.48 -1.74 -1.71
CA ALA A 256 -20.68 -2.22 -0.34
C ALA A 256 -19.40 -2.09 0.51
N PRO A 257 -19.54 -1.90 1.84
CA PRO A 257 -18.41 -1.87 2.76
C PRO A 257 -17.52 -3.10 2.56
N THR A 258 -16.26 -2.86 2.18
CA THR A 258 -15.31 -3.93 1.83
C THR A 258 -13.98 -3.67 2.50
N ILE A 259 -13.47 -4.67 3.21
CA ILE A 259 -12.12 -4.65 3.77
C ILE A 259 -11.11 -5.23 2.77
N SER A 260 -9.91 -4.65 2.73
CA SER A 260 -8.78 -5.19 1.99
C SER A 260 -7.46 -4.82 2.67
N THR A 261 -6.38 -5.40 2.18
CA THR A 261 -5.03 -5.19 2.69
C THR A 261 -4.05 -5.09 1.53
N TYR A 262 -3.00 -4.30 1.70
CA TYR A 262 -1.81 -4.36 0.84
C TYR A 262 -0.53 -4.38 1.68
N THR A 263 0.54 -4.97 1.13
CA THR A 263 1.87 -4.94 1.73
C THR A 263 2.47 -3.54 1.59
N THR A 264 2.78 -2.92 2.72
CA THR A 264 3.40 -1.58 2.78
C THR A 264 4.92 -1.69 2.78
N PHE A 265 5.47 -2.62 3.57
CA PHE A 265 6.90 -2.96 3.59
C PHE A 265 7.09 -4.47 3.60
N TYR A 266 8.08 -4.92 2.82
CA TYR A 266 8.53 -6.32 2.70
C TYR A 266 9.60 -6.66 3.72
#